data_AF-A0AA38Z927-F1
#
_entry.id   AF-A0AA38Z927-F1
#
_cell.length_a   1.000
_cell.length_b   1.000
_cell.length_c   1.000
_cell.angle_alpha   90.00
_cell.angle_beta   90.00
_cell.angle_gamma   90.00
#
_symmetry.space_group_name_H-M   'P 1'
#
loop_
_entity.id
_entity.type
_entity.pdbx_description
1 polymer ?
#
loop_
_entity_poly.entity_id
_entity_poly.type
_entity_poly.pdbx_seq_one_letter_code
_entity_poly.pdbx_strand_id
1 'polypeptide(L)'
;MRSQSSRFSTAVATDKGQITPPVQIVYTQLLINGRFVDAASGKTFPTLDPRTGEVIANVAEGEAADINRAVSAARKAFDDGSWPK
;
A
#
# COMPACT_ATOMS: atom_id res chain seq x y z
N MET A 1 -15.29 -9.64 47.43
CA MET A 1 -14.88 -8.39 46.75
C MET A 1 -14.29 -8.75 45.40
N ARG A 2 -14.95 -8.27 44.33
CA ARG A 2 -14.54 -8.09 42.91
C ARG A 2 -13.16 -8.67 42.53
N SER A 3 -13.11 -9.80 41.82
CA SER A 3 -13.03 -9.86 40.34
C SER A 3 -11.96 -8.94 39.76
N GLN A 4 -10.86 -9.53 39.29
CA GLN A 4 -9.94 -8.89 38.36
C GLN A 4 -9.88 -9.76 37.10
N SER A 5 -10.36 -9.15 36.02
CA SER A 5 -10.66 -9.75 34.72
C SER A 5 -9.45 -10.42 34.09
N SER A 6 -9.67 -11.64 33.59
CA SER A 6 -8.80 -12.32 32.64
C SER A 6 -8.65 -11.47 31.38
N ARG A 7 -7.41 -11.23 30.95
CA ARG A 7 -7.07 -10.45 29.75
C ARG A 7 -7.46 -11.25 28.51
N PHE A 8 -8.42 -10.76 27.73
CA PHE A 8 -8.73 -11.32 26.42
C PHE A 8 -7.58 -11.02 25.46
N SER A 9 -6.79 -12.05 25.15
CA SER A 9 -5.75 -12.01 24.12
C SER A 9 -6.28 -12.72 22.89
N THR A 10 -6.85 -11.97 21.95
CA THR A 10 -7.25 -12.50 20.64
C THR A 10 -6.14 -12.16 19.64
N ALA A 11 -5.11 -12.99 19.58
CA ALA A 11 -4.19 -12.98 18.44
C ALA A 11 -4.86 -13.79 17.32
N VAL A 12 -5.49 -13.10 16.37
CA VAL A 12 -5.91 -13.72 15.11
C VAL A 12 -4.65 -13.96 14.29
N ALA A 13 -4.20 -15.21 14.25
CA ALA A 13 -3.25 -15.67 13.25
C ALA A 13 -3.95 -15.61 11.89
N THR A 14 -3.66 -14.58 11.08
CA THR A 14 -4.03 -14.57 9.66
C THR A 14 -3.10 -15.51 8.91
N ASP A 15 -3.36 -16.80 9.00
CA ASP A 15 -3.06 -17.71 7.91
C ASP A 15 -4.18 -17.55 6.88
N LYS A 16 -4.03 -16.61 5.95
CA LYS A 16 -4.93 -16.49 4.80
C LYS A 16 -4.20 -17.07 3.61
N GLY A 17 -4.58 -18.29 3.26
CA GLY A 17 -4.06 -19.03 2.11
C GLY A 17 -3.91 -18.11 0.91
N GLN A 18 -2.70 -18.07 0.36
CA GLN A 18 -2.39 -17.29 -0.81
C GLN A 18 -3.20 -17.83 -1.98
N ILE A 19 -4.19 -17.06 -2.40
CA ILE A 19 -4.84 -17.28 -3.68
C ILE A 19 -3.87 -16.74 -4.70
N THR A 20 -3.52 -17.57 -5.67
CA THR A 20 -2.86 -17.05 -6.86
C THR A 20 -3.97 -16.40 -7.68
N PRO A 21 -4.07 -15.05 -7.75
CA PRO A 21 -5.03 -14.44 -8.64
C PRO A 21 -4.80 -15.00 -10.05
N PRO A 22 -5.87 -15.22 -10.84
CA PRO A 22 -5.74 -15.76 -12.20
C PRO A 22 -4.92 -14.84 -13.13
N VAL A 23 -4.62 -13.62 -12.67
CA VAL A 23 -3.82 -12.60 -13.34
C VAL A 23 -2.58 -12.28 -12.51
N GLN A 24 -1.44 -12.10 -13.18
CA GLN A 24 -0.20 -11.70 -12.51
C GLN A 24 -0.24 -10.22 -12.14
N ILE A 25 0.01 -9.92 -10.86
CA ILE A 25 0.14 -8.55 -10.36
C ILE A 25 1.62 -8.15 -10.47
N VAL A 26 1.95 -7.32 -11.46
CA VAL A 26 3.34 -6.95 -11.78
C VAL A 26 3.83 -5.76 -10.94
N TYR A 27 2.93 -4.85 -10.56
CA TYR A 27 3.28 -3.62 -9.85
C TYR A 27 2.43 -3.42 -8.61
N THR A 28 3.09 -3.23 -7.47
CA THR A 28 2.45 -2.94 -6.17
C THR A 28 3.05 -1.69 -5.50
N GLN A 29 4.07 -1.11 -6.10
CA GLN A 29 4.80 0.07 -5.63
C GLN A 29 4.14 1.38 -6.05
N LEU A 30 4.55 2.50 -5.44
CA LEU A 30 4.15 3.83 -5.86
C LEU A 30 4.88 4.19 -7.17
N LEU A 31 4.18 4.83 -8.11
CA LEU A 31 4.80 5.37 -9.32
C LEU A 31 5.10 6.86 -9.13
N ILE A 32 6.35 7.21 -8.83
CA ILE A 32 6.78 8.59 -8.57
C ILE A 32 7.96 8.93 -9.48
N ASN A 33 7.88 10.07 -10.18
CA ASN A 33 8.92 10.53 -11.12
C ASN A 33 9.28 9.48 -12.19
N GLY A 34 8.27 8.77 -12.71
CA GLY A 34 8.45 7.73 -13.72
C GLY A 34 9.10 6.44 -13.22
N ARG A 35 9.19 6.24 -11.90
CA ARG A 35 9.82 5.05 -11.30
C ARG A 35 8.89 4.41 -10.28
N PHE A 36 8.87 3.08 -10.26
CA PHE A 36 8.25 2.32 -9.18
C PHE A 36 9.16 2.36 -7.96
N VAL A 37 8.61 2.82 -6.83
CA VAL A 37 9.31 3.02 -5.56
C VAL A 37 8.44 2.57 -4.40
N ASP A 38 9.08 2.05 -3.34
CA ASP A 38 8.36 1.76 -2.10
C ASP A 38 7.86 3.05 -1.44
N ALA A 39 6.83 2.91 -0.59
CA ALA A 39 6.40 3.97 0.30
C ALA A 39 7.56 4.41 1.20
N ALA A 40 7.66 5.70 1.52
CA ALA A 40 8.73 6.20 2.39
C ALA A 40 8.68 5.57 3.79
N SER A 41 7.47 5.20 4.24
CA SER A 41 7.24 4.48 5.49
C SER A 41 7.55 2.97 5.42
N GLY A 42 7.72 2.42 4.22
CA GLY A 42 7.83 0.99 3.97
C GLY A 42 6.53 0.21 4.17
N LYS A 43 5.41 0.89 4.48
CA LYS A 43 4.12 0.23 4.74
C LYS A 43 3.43 -0.19 3.45
N THR A 44 2.56 -1.19 3.58
CA THR A 44 1.67 -1.68 2.54
C THR A 44 0.30 -2.01 3.14
N PHE A 45 -0.75 -1.95 2.33
CA PHE A 45 -2.09 -2.38 2.72
C PHE A 45 -2.67 -3.41 1.74
N PRO A 46 -3.55 -4.31 2.20
CA PRO A 46 -4.14 -5.34 1.35
C PRO A 46 -5.22 -4.75 0.46
N THR A 47 -5.19 -5.10 -0.83
CA THR A 47 -6.35 -5.00 -1.72
C THR A 47 -7.12 -6.32 -1.70
N LEU A 48 -8.45 -6.23 -1.61
CA LEU A 48 -9.33 -7.37 -1.40
C LEU A 48 -10.21 -7.63 -2.63
N ASP A 49 -10.47 -8.90 -2.93
CA ASP A 49 -11.51 -9.27 -3.89
C ASP A 49 -12.89 -8.97 -3.27
N PRO A 50 -13.72 -8.08 -3.83
CA PRO A 50 -15.04 -7.76 -3.28
C PRO A 50 -16.01 -8.95 -3.31
N ARG A 51 -15.75 -10.00 -4.12
CA ARG A 51 -16.59 -11.20 -4.20
C ARG A 51 -16.37 -12.16 -3.03
N THR A 52 -15.13 -12.26 -2.54
CA THR A 52 -14.72 -13.29 -1.57
C THR A 52 -14.12 -12.73 -0.28
N GLY A 53 -13.69 -11.46 -0.29
CA GLY A 53 -12.98 -10.83 0.82
C GLY A 53 -11.53 -11.30 0.99
N GLU A 54 -11.00 -12.02 0.01
CA GLU A 54 -9.64 -12.57 0.04
C GLU A 54 -8.63 -11.55 -0.49
N VAL A 55 -7.37 -11.67 -0.08
CA VAL A 55 -6.32 -10.71 -0.46
C VAL A 55 -5.86 -11.00 -1.88
N ILE A 56 -5.88 -9.98 -2.74
CA ILE A 56 -5.32 -10.03 -4.10
C ILE A 56 -3.83 -9.70 -4.08
N ALA A 57 -3.46 -8.60 -3.41
CA ALA A 57 -2.08 -8.12 -3.29
C ALA A 57 -1.92 -7.15 -2.10
N ASN A 58 -0.69 -6.93 -1.65
CA ASN A 58 -0.35 -5.83 -0.76
C ASN A 58 0.30 -4.71 -1.58
N VAL A 59 -0.30 -3.53 -1.58
CA VAL A 59 0.19 -2.37 -2.33
C VAL A 59 0.78 -1.33 -1.39
N ALA A 60 1.76 -0.55 -1.87
CA ALA A 60 2.44 0.46 -1.08
C ALA A 60 1.46 1.50 -0.53
N GLU A 61 1.58 1.78 0.77
CA GLU A 61 0.73 2.73 1.48
C GLU A 61 1.36 4.12 1.44
N GLY A 62 0.95 4.92 0.45
CA GLY A 62 1.45 6.28 0.29
C GLY A 62 0.99 7.21 1.41
N GLU A 63 1.94 7.88 2.05
CA GLU A 63 1.69 8.88 3.11
C GLU A 63 2.12 10.29 2.66
N ALA A 64 2.03 11.27 3.56
CA ALA A 64 2.35 12.68 3.26
C ALA A 64 3.74 12.90 2.64
N ALA A 65 4.74 12.12 3.07
CA ALA A 65 6.08 12.18 2.49
C ALA A 65 6.09 11.79 1.00
N ASP A 66 5.32 10.76 0.64
CA ASP A 66 5.22 10.27 -0.73
C ASP A 66 4.48 11.26 -1.62
N ILE A 67 3.43 11.87 -1.08
CA ILE A 67 2.69 12.96 -1.73
C ILE A 67 3.63 14.13 -2.03
N ASN A 68 4.45 14.55 -1.06
CA ASN A 68 5.42 15.63 -1.27
C ASN A 68 6.45 15.28 -2.36
N ARG A 69 6.96 14.04 -2.39
CA ARG A 69 7.85 13.55 -3.45
C ARG A 69 7.17 13.61 -4.83
N ALA A 70 5.92 13.16 -4.91
CA ALA A 70 5.14 13.16 -6.15
C ALA A 70 4.85 14.58 -6.66
N VAL A 71 4.42 15.49 -5.78
CA VAL A 71 4.14 16.89 -6.13
C VAL A 71 5.41 17.61 -6.57
N SER A 72 6.53 17.41 -5.88
CA SER A 72 7.81 18.00 -6.27
C SER A 72 8.26 17.51 -7.66
N ALA A 73 8.14 16.20 -7.93
CA ALA A 73 8.45 15.63 -9.23
C ALA A 73 7.53 16.18 -10.35
N ALA A 74 6.22 16.27 -10.09
CA ALA A 74 5.26 16.83 -11.03
C ALA A 74 5.53 18.31 -11.32
N ARG A 75 5.84 19.10 -10.28
CA ARG A 75 6.21 20.52 -10.41
C ARG A 75 7.46 20.68 -11.26
N LYS A 76 8.52 19.91 -11.01
CA LYS A 76 9.73 19.92 -11.83
C LYS A 76 9.46 19.53 -13.29
N ALA A 77 8.63 18.52 -13.52
CA ALA A 77 8.26 18.11 -14.87
C ALA A 77 7.46 19.20 -15.61
N PHE A 78 6.70 20.03 -14.88
CA PHE A 78 5.96 21.16 -15.45
C PHE A 78 6.85 22.38 -15.68
N ASP A 79 7.68 22.78 -14.72
CA ASP A 79 8.46 24.01 -14.82
C ASP A 79 9.65 23.84 -15.79
N ASP A 80 10.35 22.70 -15.72
CA ASP A 80 11.62 22.46 -16.41
C ASP A 80 11.56 21.33 -17.45
N GLY A 81 10.47 20.56 -17.47
CA GLY A 81 10.36 19.36 -18.27
C GLY A 81 9.91 19.61 -19.72
N SER A 82 9.87 18.53 -20.49
CA SER A 82 9.34 18.54 -21.87
C SER A 82 7.82 18.41 -21.93
N TRP A 83 7.16 18.15 -20.80
CA TRP A 83 5.73 17.87 -20.75
C TRP A 83 4.80 19.04 -21.14
N PRO A 84 5.07 20.30 -20.76
CA PRO A 84 4.17 21.41 -21.09
C PRO A 84 4.43 22.04 -22.46
N LYS A 85 5.42 21.55 -23.21
CA LYS A 85 5.80 22.08 -24.51
C LYS A 85 4.89 21.57 -25.63
#